data_AF-A0A8T4L301-F1
#
_entry.id   AF-A0A8T4L301-F1
#
_cell.length_a   1.000
_cell.length_b   1.000
_cell.length_c   1.000
_cell.angle_alpha   90.00
_cell.angle_beta   90.00
_cell.angle_gamma   90.00
#
_symmetry.space_group_name_H-M   'P 1'
#
loop_
_entity.id
_entity.type
_entity.pdbx_description
1 polymer ?
#
loop_
_entity_poly.entity_id
_entity_poly.type
_entity_poly.pdbx_seq_one_letter_code
_entity_poly.pdbx_strand_id
1 'polypeptide(L)'
;MKKALTLAALLALVAVLLITPLALSHEEGDDTPAGEPHINETAKPAGPAICDFENGCAAENGNGAANATLLYFNYGLGGTWALITTLLIYFAFTGKKKKPNAKALGINIAIVSILAILAYFGGQYGGENIPVVVCAEGTCYMTMHIHSEITARVCGEAFAFGLETGELNESHTHKESGVVHWHDRLEVNPETQVPYDWGTLRLVNFFENLGLTFNSTTFDGYSNGDACPDGSPGVLKMTVNGIPNSEFGNYVWADGDVIQIEFGP
;
A
#
# COMPACT_ATOMS: atom_id res chain seq x y z
N MET A 1 11.19 -40.39 33.65
CA MET A 1 10.14 -39.36 33.86
C MET A 1 10.51 -37.96 33.37
N LYS A 2 11.71 -37.41 33.64
CA LYS A 2 12.07 -36.03 33.19
C LYS A 2 11.97 -35.74 31.69
N LYS A 3 12.18 -36.73 30.80
CA LYS A 3 12.07 -36.57 29.33
C LYS A 3 10.63 -36.52 28.81
N ALA A 4 9.68 -37.16 29.50
CA ALA A 4 8.27 -37.13 29.10
C ALA A 4 7.62 -35.78 29.43
N LEU A 5 8.05 -35.16 30.52
CA LEU A 5 7.57 -33.83 30.94
C LEU A 5 7.99 -32.72 29.97
N THR A 6 9.15 -32.87 29.31
CA THR A 6 9.66 -31.87 28.36
C THR A 6 8.94 -31.93 27.02
N LEU A 7 8.54 -33.12 26.58
CA LEU A 7 7.81 -33.29 25.31
C LEU A 7 6.37 -32.78 25.42
N ALA A 8 5.71 -33.01 26.55
CA ALA A 8 4.36 -32.51 26.81
C ALA A 8 4.31 -30.97 26.88
N ALA A 9 5.30 -30.34 27.51
CA ALA A 9 5.40 -28.88 27.56
C ALA A 9 5.65 -28.25 26.18
N LEU A 10 6.46 -28.91 25.34
CA LEU A 10 6.72 -28.45 23.97
C LEU A 10 5.47 -28.58 23.08
N LEU A 11 4.73 -29.68 23.20
CA LEU A 11 3.47 -29.89 22.48
C LEU A 11 2.37 -28.92 22.93
N ALA A 12 2.31 -28.58 24.22
CA ALA A 12 1.37 -27.58 24.73
C ALA A 12 1.67 -26.17 24.20
N LEU A 13 2.96 -25.79 24.08
CA LEU A 13 3.34 -24.48 23.53
C LEU A 13 3.03 -24.37 22.03
N VAL A 14 3.26 -25.46 21.27
CA VAL A 14 2.90 -25.55 19.86
C VAL A 14 1.38 -25.51 19.66
N ALA A 15 0.61 -26.14 20.55
CA ALA A 15 -0.86 -26.07 20.51
C ALA A 15 -1.37 -24.65 20.78
N VAL A 16 -0.79 -23.91 21.73
CA VAL A 16 -1.18 -22.52 22.01
C VAL A 16 -0.90 -21.58 20.82
N LEU A 17 0.20 -21.82 20.08
CA LEU A 17 0.53 -21.06 18.88
C LEU A 17 -0.32 -21.43 17.65
N LEU A 18 -0.94 -22.61 17.63
CA LEU A 18 -1.79 -23.09 16.53
C LEU A 18 -3.29 -22.82 16.74
N ILE A 19 -3.73 -22.46 17.96
CA ILE A 19 -5.15 -22.29 18.32
C ILE A 19 -5.54 -20.82 18.52
N THR A 20 -4.70 -19.85 18.13
CA THR A 20 -5.16 -18.45 18.04
C THR A 20 -5.54 -18.09 16.60
N PRO A 21 -6.77 -18.36 16.14
CA PRO A 21 -7.32 -17.63 15.02
C PRO A 21 -7.83 -16.28 15.51
N LEU A 22 -7.47 -15.25 14.73
CA LEU A 22 -8.28 -14.10 14.35
C LEU A 22 -9.45 -13.75 15.30
N ALA A 23 -9.28 -12.68 16.06
CA ALA A 23 -10.40 -11.90 16.56
C ALA A 23 -10.04 -10.42 16.37
N LEU A 24 -10.54 -9.84 15.28
CA LEU A 24 -10.94 -8.43 15.10
C LEU A 24 -11.12 -8.16 13.60
N SER A 25 -12.14 -8.77 12.99
CA SER A 25 -12.82 -8.13 11.86
C SER A 25 -14.09 -7.52 12.42
N HIS A 26 -14.11 -6.20 12.56
CA HIS A 26 -15.29 -5.43 12.87
C HIS A 26 -16.13 -5.39 11.59
N GLU A 27 -17.25 -6.11 11.54
CA GLU A 27 -18.27 -5.89 10.50
C GLU A 27 -19.04 -4.62 10.87
N GLU A 28 -18.79 -3.54 10.15
CA GLU A 28 -19.63 -2.35 10.15
C GLU A 28 -20.74 -2.58 9.12
N GLY A 29 -21.99 -2.52 9.56
CA GLY A 29 -23.16 -2.80 8.74
C GLY A 29 -23.41 -1.71 7.70
N ASP A 30 -23.52 -2.11 6.44
CA ASP A 30 -23.96 -1.27 5.32
C ASP A 30 -25.50 -1.23 5.30
N ASP A 31 -26.06 -0.10 5.74
CA ASP A 31 -27.47 0.25 5.54
C ASP A 31 -27.57 1.17 4.30
N THR A 32 -27.72 0.59 3.11
CA THR A 32 -28.14 1.33 1.91
C THR A 32 -29.50 0.86 1.38
N PRO A 33 -30.49 1.75 1.21
CA PRO A 33 -31.79 1.41 0.63
C PRO A 33 -31.76 1.45 -0.91
N ALA A 34 -32.49 0.51 -1.50
CA ALA A 34 -32.68 0.31 -2.93
C ALA A 34 -33.36 1.49 -3.66
N GLY A 35 -32.93 1.73 -4.91
CA GLY A 35 -33.64 2.60 -5.85
C GLY A 35 -32.96 2.78 -7.22
N GLU A 36 -33.24 1.86 -8.15
CA GLU A 36 -33.08 1.99 -9.62
C GLU A 36 -34.14 2.99 -10.22
N PRO A 37 -34.10 3.45 -11.51
CA PRO A 37 -33.66 2.70 -12.71
C PRO A 37 -33.04 3.43 -13.95
N HIS A 38 -32.43 2.60 -14.81
CA HIS A 38 -32.36 2.57 -16.30
C HIS A 38 -32.11 3.83 -17.17
N ILE A 39 -31.11 3.73 -18.07
CA ILE A 39 -31.26 4.06 -19.51
C ILE A 39 -30.30 3.25 -20.42
N ASN A 40 -30.72 3.16 -21.68
CA ASN A 40 -30.43 2.25 -22.79
C ASN A 40 -29.05 2.34 -23.50
N GLU A 41 -28.74 1.24 -24.20
CA GLU A 41 -27.64 0.97 -25.15
C GLU A 41 -27.44 2.02 -26.28
N THR A 42 -26.20 2.20 -26.76
CA THR A 42 -25.74 1.73 -28.10
C THR A 42 -24.33 2.23 -28.49
N ALA A 43 -23.53 1.28 -29.02
CA ALA A 43 -22.61 1.40 -30.18
C ALA A 43 -21.15 0.95 -29.98
N LYS A 44 -20.78 -0.11 -30.72
CA LYS A 44 -19.44 -0.62 -31.04
C LYS A 44 -18.98 -0.01 -32.39
N PRO A 45 -17.67 0.17 -32.66
CA PRO A 45 -16.97 -0.83 -33.50
C PRO A 45 -15.51 -1.15 -33.07
N ALA A 46 -15.06 -2.36 -33.44
CA ALA A 46 -13.69 -2.91 -33.39
C ALA A 46 -12.74 -2.20 -34.39
N GLY A 47 -11.40 -2.21 -34.36
CA GLY A 47 -10.25 -2.84 -33.67
C GLY A 47 -8.96 -2.27 -34.36
N PRO A 48 -7.73 -2.86 -34.36
CA PRO A 48 -7.17 -3.99 -33.60
C PRO A 48 -5.90 -3.63 -32.77
N ALA A 49 -5.47 -4.58 -31.93
CA ALA A 49 -4.26 -4.59 -31.11
C ALA A 49 -2.94 -4.62 -31.90
N ILE A 50 -1.81 -4.30 -31.25
CA ILE A 50 -0.52 -5.01 -31.34
C ILE A 50 0.35 -4.63 -30.13
N CYS A 51 0.63 -5.62 -29.28
CA CYS A 51 1.74 -5.66 -28.35
C CYS A 51 2.98 -6.23 -29.06
N ASP A 52 4.16 -5.65 -28.84
CA ASP A 52 5.49 -6.30 -28.72
C ASP A 52 6.59 -5.19 -28.69
N PHE A 53 7.81 -5.33 -28.19
CA PHE A 53 8.84 -6.39 -28.31
C PHE A 53 9.83 -6.06 -27.16
N GLU A 54 10.02 -6.77 -26.06
CA GLU A 54 10.91 -7.93 -25.98
C GLU A 54 10.82 -8.68 -24.62
N ASN A 55 10.06 -8.23 -23.62
CA ASN A 55 10.04 -8.89 -22.29
C ASN A 55 8.63 -9.08 -21.74
N GLY A 56 7.85 -9.95 -22.40
CA GLY A 56 6.41 -10.15 -22.21
C GLY A 56 5.90 -10.23 -20.77
N CYS A 57 4.73 -9.63 -20.55
CA CYS A 57 3.89 -9.89 -19.38
C CYS A 57 3.10 -11.17 -19.67
N ALA A 58 3.61 -12.31 -19.20
CA ALA A 58 2.82 -13.52 -19.12
C ALA A 58 1.71 -13.32 -18.08
N ALA A 59 0.49 -13.11 -18.55
CA ALA A 59 -0.71 -13.13 -17.72
C ALA A 59 -1.00 -14.58 -17.29
N GLU A 60 -0.84 -14.88 -16.01
CA GLU A 60 -1.46 -16.08 -15.44
C GLU A 60 -2.97 -15.83 -15.29
N ASN A 61 -3.75 -16.68 -15.96
CA ASN A 61 -5.19 -16.58 -16.04
C ASN A 61 -5.88 -16.62 -14.66
N GLY A 62 -6.69 -15.60 -14.40
CA GLY A 62 -8.03 -15.71 -13.80
C GLY A 62 -8.17 -16.53 -12.52
N ASN A 63 -7.82 -15.94 -11.37
CA ASN A 63 -8.31 -16.36 -10.05
C ASN A 63 -8.02 -15.32 -8.95
N GLY A 64 -8.30 -14.03 -9.17
CA GLY A 64 -7.93 -12.93 -8.25
C GLY A 64 -8.44 -13.11 -6.81
N ALA A 65 -9.68 -13.56 -6.62
CA ALA A 65 -10.23 -13.82 -5.28
C ALA A 65 -9.66 -15.08 -4.62
N ALA A 66 -9.37 -16.14 -5.40
CA ALA A 66 -8.73 -17.34 -4.88
C ALA A 66 -7.23 -17.13 -4.58
N ASN A 67 -6.56 -16.23 -5.30
CA ASN A 67 -5.14 -15.91 -5.12
C ASN A 67 -4.86 -15.08 -3.88
N ALA A 68 -5.74 -14.14 -3.49
CA ALA A 68 -5.59 -13.44 -2.22
C ALA A 68 -5.72 -14.41 -1.02
N THR A 69 -6.68 -15.33 -1.07
CA THR A 69 -6.82 -16.39 -0.05
C THR A 69 -5.64 -17.37 -0.08
N LEU A 70 -5.11 -17.74 -1.26
CA LEU A 70 -3.92 -18.58 -1.41
C LEU A 70 -2.63 -17.89 -0.95
N LEU A 71 -2.50 -16.58 -1.10
CA LEU A 71 -1.37 -15.80 -0.58
C LEU A 71 -1.40 -15.78 0.94
N TYR A 72 -2.53 -15.46 1.57
CA TYR A 72 -2.67 -15.55 3.04
C TYR A 72 -2.50 -16.99 3.56
N PHE A 73 -3.00 -18.00 2.83
CA PHE A 73 -2.76 -19.41 3.16
C PHE A 73 -1.28 -19.79 3.02
N ASN A 74 -0.56 -19.30 2.01
CA ASN A 74 0.86 -19.60 1.81
C ASN A 74 1.78 -18.86 2.79
N TYR A 75 1.46 -17.65 3.23
CA TYR A 75 2.24 -16.97 4.27
C TYR A 75 2.02 -17.60 5.65
N GLY A 76 0.78 -17.99 5.98
CA GLY A 76 0.46 -18.72 7.21
C GLY A 76 1.06 -20.14 7.25
N LEU A 77 0.91 -20.90 6.16
CA LEU A 77 1.46 -22.25 6.08
C LEU A 77 2.98 -22.23 5.86
N GLY A 78 3.54 -21.31 5.07
CA GLY A 78 4.96 -21.22 4.79
C GLY A 78 5.82 -21.03 6.05
N GLY A 79 5.37 -20.19 6.98
CA GLY A 79 6.01 -20.04 8.28
C GLY A 79 5.98 -21.32 9.11
N THR A 80 4.85 -22.03 9.12
CA THR A 80 4.72 -23.31 9.85
C THR A 80 5.56 -24.43 9.22
N TRP A 81 5.62 -24.53 7.88
CA TRP A 81 6.45 -25.50 7.17
C TRP A 81 7.95 -25.23 7.33
N ALA A 82 8.37 -23.95 7.36
CA ALA A 82 9.75 -23.56 7.66
C ALA A 82 10.17 -23.96 9.09
N LEU A 83 9.28 -23.77 10.07
CA LEU A 83 9.49 -24.23 11.45
C LEU A 83 9.60 -25.76 11.54
N ILE A 84 8.68 -26.48 10.89
CA ILE A 84 8.66 -27.95 10.87
C ILE A 84 9.93 -28.49 10.19
N THR A 85 10.32 -27.97 9.03
CA THR A 85 11.54 -28.40 8.34
C THR A 85 12.80 -28.08 9.14
N THR A 86 12.88 -26.91 9.79
CA THR A 86 14.01 -26.55 10.66
C THR A 86 14.12 -27.50 11.86
N LEU A 87 12.99 -27.85 12.50
CA LEU A 87 12.94 -28.84 13.57
C LEU A 87 13.36 -30.23 13.08
N LEU A 88 12.86 -30.67 11.92
CA LEU A 88 13.21 -31.96 11.33
C LEU A 88 14.70 -32.05 10.97
N ILE A 89 15.28 -30.99 10.39
CA ILE A 89 16.72 -30.88 10.12
C ILE A 89 17.50 -30.97 11.43
N TYR A 90 17.10 -30.20 12.45
CA TYR A 90 17.74 -30.25 13.76
C TYR A 90 17.72 -31.66 14.37
N PHE A 91 16.59 -32.38 14.30
CA PHE A 91 16.49 -33.76 14.79
C PHE A 91 17.27 -34.76 13.93
N ALA A 92 17.34 -34.58 12.62
CA ALA A 92 18.13 -35.43 11.72
C ALA A 92 19.64 -35.31 11.99
N PHE A 93 20.13 -34.10 12.26
CA PHE A 93 21.56 -33.86 12.55
C PHE A 93 21.98 -34.18 13.98
N THR A 94 21.03 -34.30 14.93
CA THR A 94 21.31 -34.68 16.32
C THR A 94 21.33 -36.19 16.56
N GLY A 95 21.03 -37.02 15.54
CA GLY A 95 21.03 -38.49 15.61
C GLY A 95 22.37 -39.17 16.00
N LYS A 96 23.47 -38.42 16.07
CA LYS A 96 24.79 -38.93 16.52
C LYS A 96 25.12 -38.47 17.94
N LYS A 97 24.70 -39.24 18.96
CA LYS A 97 25.16 -39.37 20.39
C LYS A 97 25.85 -38.19 21.15
N LYS A 98 25.96 -36.97 20.62
CA LYS A 98 26.52 -35.81 21.30
C LYS A 98 25.38 -35.03 21.91
N LYS A 99 25.48 -34.78 23.22
CA LYS A 99 24.53 -33.90 23.93
C LYS A 99 24.55 -32.53 23.23
N PRO A 100 23.42 -32.01 22.76
CA PRO A 100 23.39 -30.70 22.12
C PRO A 100 23.90 -29.65 23.11
N ASN A 101 24.74 -28.73 22.64
CA ASN A 101 25.19 -27.62 23.44
C ASN A 101 23.98 -26.71 23.71
N ALA A 102 23.53 -26.63 24.97
CA ALA A 102 22.36 -25.84 25.36
C ALA A 102 22.46 -24.38 24.90
N LYS A 103 23.69 -23.82 24.82
CA LYS A 103 23.93 -22.48 24.28
C LYS A 103 23.60 -22.37 22.80
N ALA A 104 23.98 -23.36 22.00
CA ALA A 104 23.70 -23.38 20.56
C ALA A 104 22.20 -23.55 20.28
N LEU A 105 21.49 -24.36 21.08
CA LEU A 105 20.04 -24.48 20.97
C LEU A 105 19.33 -23.16 21.28
N GLY A 106 19.73 -22.47 22.35
CA GLY A 106 19.17 -21.16 22.71
C GLY A 106 19.34 -20.12 21.59
N ILE A 107 20.53 -20.07 20.97
CA ILE A 107 20.80 -19.15 19.84
C ILE A 107 19.89 -19.45 18.64
N ASN A 108 19.74 -20.72 18.26
CA ASN A 108 18.89 -21.09 17.13
C ASN A 108 17.41 -20.74 17.38
N ILE A 109 16.90 -20.97 18.59
CA ILE A 109 15.54 -20.60 18.96
C ILE A 109 15.34 -19.08 18.85
N ALA A 110 16.32 -18.29 19.32
CA ALA A 110 16.25 -16.83 19.23
C ALA A 110 16.22 -16.35 17.78
N ILE A 111 17.08 -16.90 16.90
CA ILE A 111 17.11 -16.54 15.48
C ILE A 111 15.78 -16.86 14.79
N VAL A 112 15.25 -18.08 14.98
CA VAL A 112 13.97 -18.48 14.37
C VAL A 112 12.82 -17.61 14.88
N SER A 113 12.83 -17.25 16.17
CA SER A 113 11.81 -16.37 16.74
C SER A 113 11.87 -14.96 16.14
N ILE A 114 13.08 -14.40 15.98
CA ILE A 114 13.27 -13.09 15.33
C ILE A 114 12.78 -13.14 13.87
N LEU A 115 13.15 -14.17 13.11
CA LEU A 115 12.71 -14.31 11.72
C LEU A 115 11.18 -14.47 11.61
N ALA A 116 10.55 -15.21 12.52
CA ALA A 116 9.10 -15.36 12.56
C ALA A 116 8.40 -14.02 12.88
N ILE A 117 8.95 -13.25 13.82
CA ILE A 117 8.45 -11.90 14.16
C ILE A 117 8.59 -10.97 12.94
N LEU A 118 9.75 -10.96 12.27
CA LEU A 118 9.97 -10.15 11.07
C LEU A 118 9.03 -10.53 9.93
N ALA A 119 8.81 -11.83 9.69
CA ALA A 119 7.88 -12.30 8.67
C ALA A 119 6.42 -11.92 9.01
N TYR A 120 6.03 -12.02 10.29
CA TYR A 120 4.70 -11.62 10.75
C TYR A 120 4.46 -10.13 10.54
N PHE A 121 5.36 -9.28 11.02
CA PHE A 121 5.22 -7.83 10.85
C PHE A 121 5.36 -7.41 9.39
N GLY A 122 6.30 -7.98 8.63
CA GLY A 122 6.43 -7.71 7.19
C GLY A 122 5.18 -8.07 6.38
N GLY A 123 4.42 -9.09 6.79
CA GLY A 123 3.15 -9.44 6.15
C GLY A 123 1.97 -8.54 6.54
N GLN A 124 1.92 -8.07 7.80
CA GLN A 124 0.86 -7.17 8.28
C GLN A 124 1.00 -5.77 7.66
N TYR A 125 2.21 -5.22 7.61
CA TYR A 125 2.46 -3.91 7.00
C TYR A 125 2.46 -3.93 5.47
N GLY A 126 2.36 -5.10 4.83
CA GLY A 126 2.32 -5.22 3.36
C GLY A 126 0.91 -5.28 2.77
N GLY A 127 -0.14 -5.30 3.59
CA GLY A 127 -1.51 -5.55 3.15
C GLY A 127 -2.30 -4.32 2.69
N GLU A 128 -1.96 -3.13 3.15
CA GLU A 128 -2.74 -1.90 2.87
C GLU A 128 -2.57 -1.39 1.43
N ASN A 129 -1.55 -1.88 0.71
CA ASN A 129 -1.16 -1.35 -0.60
C ASN A 129 -1.39 -2.32 -1.77
N ILE A 130 -2.15 -3.40 -1.59
CA ILE A 130 -2.46 -4.29 -2.72
C ILE A 130 -3.69 -3.72 -3.43
N PRO A 131 -3.55 -3.16 -4.65
CA PRO A 131 -4.69 -2.68 -5.41
C PRO A 131 -5.68 -3.82 -5.63
N VAL A 132 -6.93 -3.62 -5.20
CA VAL A 132 -8.00 -4.60 -5.41
C VAL A 132 -8.75 -4.22 -6.67
N VAL A 133 -8.73 -5.10 -7.68
CA VAL A 133 -9.51 -4.94 -8.89
C VAL A 133 -10.85 -5.63 -8.74
N VAL A 134 -11.93 -4.86 -8.85
CA VAL A 134 -13.32 -5.33 -8.81
C VAL A 134 -13.95 -5.08 -10.18
N CYS A 135 -14.53 -6.13 -10.77
CA CYS A 135 -15.20 -6.05 -12.05
C CYS A 135 -16.71 -6.26 -11.90
N ALA A 136 -17.51 -5.38 -12.49
CA ALA A 136 -18.96 -5.48 -12.53
C ALA A 136 -19.45 -5.01 -13.91
N GLU A 137 -20.39 -5.76 -14.49
CA GLU A 137 -21.09 -5.38 -15.75
C GLU A 137 -20.18 -5.09 -16.95
N GLY A 138 -18.97 -5.67 -16.97
CA GLY A 138 -18.00 -5.48 -18.05
C GLY A 138 -17.03 -4.31 -17.86
N THR A 139 -17.15 -3.58 -16.76
CA THR A 139 -16.19 -2.55 -16.33
C THR A 139 -15.41 -3.05 -15.11
N CYS A 140 -14.12 -2.74 -15.04
CA CYS A 140 -13.28 -3.08 -13.91
C CYS A 140 -12.71 -1.81 -13.29
N TYR A 141 -12.67 -1.78 -11.96
CA TYR A 141 -12.11 -0.69 -11.19
C TYR A 141 -11.02 -1.23 -10.26
N MET A 142 -9.87 -0.57 -10.26
CA MET A 142 -8.85 -0.73 -9.25
C MET A 142 -9.12 0.25 -8.12
N THR A 143 -9.41 -0.28 -6.93
CA THR A 143 -9.47 0.55 -5.73
C THR A 143 -8.05 0.82 -5.27
N MET A 144 -7.69 2.09 -5.22
CA MET A 144 -6.40 2.56 -4.73
C MET A 144 -6.60 3.31 -3.42
N HIS A 145 -5.67 3.06 -2.52
CA HIS A 145 -5.59 3.69 -1.22
C HIS A 145 -4.15 4.16 -1.07
N ILE A 146 -3.94 5.48 -1.14
CA ILE A 146 -2.62 6.09 -1.15
C ILE A 146 -2.49 6.99 0.08
N HIS A 147 -1.42 6.79 0.83
CA HIS A 147 -0.95 7.66 1.89
C HIS A 147 0.31 8.36 1.42
N SER A 148 0.25 9.67 1.25
CA SER A 148 1.44 10.48 0.95
C SER A 148 1.58 11.61 1.95
N GLU A 149 2.82 11.95 2.29
CA GLU A 149 3.10 13.12 3.12
C GLU A 149 3.31 14.32 2.20
N ILE A 150 2.42 15.31 2.26
CA ILE A 150 2.57 16.56 1.51
C ILE A 150 2.77 17.70 2.49
N THR A 151 3.92 18.36 2.36
CA THR A 151 4.23 19.58 3.09
C THR A 151 4.46 20.72 2.12
N ALA A 152 3.98 21.91 2.49
CA ALA A 152 4.25 23.12 1.74
C ALA A 152 4.81 24.22 2.65
N ARG A 153 5.71 25.03 2.09
CA ARG A 153 6.21 26.26 2.73
C ARG A 153 6.12 27.42 1.77
N VAL A 154 5.68 28.57 2.27
CA VAL A 154 5.62 29.83 1.52
C VAL A 154 6.40 30.89 2.27
N CYS A 155 7.45 31.40 1.63
CA CYS A 155 8.40 32.36 2.17
C CYS A 155 8.94 31.97 3.56
N GLY A 156 9.24 30.68 3.75
CA GLY A 156 9.76 30.10 4.99
C GLY A 156 8.69 29.69 6.01
N GLU A 157 7.45 30.13 5.85
CA GLU A 157 6.33 29.77 6.73
C GLU A 157 5.66 28.48 6.27
N ALA A 158 5.20 27.65 7.20
CA ALA A 158 4.48 26.42 6.87
C ALA A 158 3.09 26.75 6.31
N PHE A 159 2.75 26.18 5.16
CA PHE A 159 1.43 26.27 4.57
C PHE A 159 0.55 25.13 5.10
N ALA A 160 -0.66 25.44 5.55
CA ALA A 160 -1.58 24.47 6.11
C ALA A 160 -2.71 24.15 5.12
N PHE A 161 -2.83 22.89 4.70
CA PHE A 161 -3.86 22.41 3.76
C PHE A 161 -5.27 22.29 4.37
N GLY A 162 -5.45 22.66 5.64
CA GLY A 162 -6.67 22.38 6.41
C GLY A 162 -6.73 20.91 6.86
N LEU A 163 -7.49 20.65 7.93
CA LEU A 163 -7.70 19.30 8.47
C LEU A 163 -9.02 18.75 7.94
N GLU A 164 -9.06 17.50 7.49
CA GLU A 164 -10.29 16.85 7.02
C GLU A 164 -10.97 17.64 5.89
N THR A 165 -10.16 18.28 5.04
CA THR A 165 -10.64 19.05 3.90
C THR A 165 -10.74 18.13 2.70
N GLY A 166 -11.92 18.07 2.08
CA GLY A 166 -12.21 17.24 0.90
C GLY A 166 -13.42 16.34 1.11
N GLU A 167 -13.82 15.61 0.08
CA GLU A 167 -14.87 14.58 0.18
C GLU A 167 -14.26 13.27 0.69
N LEU A 168 -14.93 12.58 1.63
CA LEU A 168 -14.43 11.32 2.21
C LEU A 168 -14.35 10.18 1.20
N ASN A 169 -15.15 10.25 0.13
CA ASN A 169 -15.15 9.32 -1.00
C ASN A 169 -14.14 9.70 -2.10
N GLU A 170 -13.36 10.76 -1.90
CA GLU A 170 -12.34 11.24 -2.82
C GLU A 170 -11.04 11.62 -2.06
N SER A 171 -10.23 12.46 -2.69
CA SER A 171 -9.07 13.12 -2.08
C SER A 171 -9.46 13.95 -0.86
N HIS A 172 -8.87 13.66 0.30
CA HIS A 172 -9.03 14.47 1.50
C HIS A 172 -7.76 14.52 2.36
N THR A 173 -7.67 15.53 3.23
CA THR A 173 -6.57 15.63 4.22
C THR A 173 -6.97 14.91 5.50
N HIS A 174 -6.08 14.14 6.13
CA HIS A 174 -6.41 13.48 7.42
C HIS A 174 -6.00 14.34 8.63
N LYS A 175 -6.62 14.06 9.79
CA LYS A 175 -6.48 14.70 11.11
C LYS A 175 -5.05 14.96 11.60
N GLU A 176 -4.05 14.32 11.01
CA GLU A 176 -2.64 14.38 11.36
C GLU A 176 -1.92 15.27 10.34
N SER A 177 -1.44 16.42 10.82
CA SER A 177 -0.88 17.53 10.04
C SER A 177 0.03 17.09 8.89
N GLY A 178 -0.45 17.16 7.65
CA GLY A 178 0.34 17.01 6.43
C GLY A 178 0.33 15.63 5.77
N VAL A 179 -0.40 14.65 6.34
CA VAL A 179 -0.63 13.38 5.64
C VAL A 179 -1.88 13.53 4.76
N VAL A 180 -1.68 13.41 3.46
CA VAL A 180 -2.74 13.36 2.47
C VAL A 180 -3.16 11.92 2.29
N HIS A 181 -4.46 11.71 2.37
CA HIS A 181 -5.08 10.40 2.26
C HIS A 181 -5.99 10.39 1.05
N TRP A 182 -5.79 9.42 0.18
CA TRP A 182 -6.46 9.39 -1.10
C TRP A 182 -7.11 8.04 -1.36
N HIS A 183 -8.43 8.07 -1.55
CA HIS A 183 -9.21 6.96 -2.04
C HIS A 183 -9.70 7.30 -3.45
N ASP A 184 -9.44 6.41 -4.40
CA ASP A 184 -10.05 6.53 -5.72
C ASP A 184 -10.23 5.16 -6.37
N ARG A 185 -11.04 5.16 -7.41
CA ARG A 185 -11.33 4.02 -8.27
C ARG A 185 -10.85 4.34 -9.66
N LEU A 186 -9.75 3.71 -10.04
CA LEU A 186 -9.23 3.82 -11.40
C LEU A 186 -9.93 2.80 -12.28
N GLU A 187 -10.53 3.23 -13.39
CA GLU A 187 -11.00 2.30 -14.39
C GLU A 187 -9.79 1.57 -15.01
N VAL A 188 -9.84 0.24 -15.02
CA VAL A 188 -8.75 -0.60 -15.52
C VAL A 188 -9.20 -1.46 -16.67
N ASN A 189 -8.23 -1.81 -17.52
CA ASN A 189 -8.44 -2.82 -18.53
C ASN A 189 -8.75 -4.18 -17.86
N PRO A 190 -9.86 -4.86 -18.23
CA PRO A 190 -10.28 -6.10 -17.58
C PRO A 190 -9.31 -7.26 -17.79
N GLU A 191 -8.53 -7.25 -18.88
CA GLU A 191 -7.58 -8.31 -19.22
C GLU A 191 -6.23 -8.09 -18.56
N THR A 192 -5.72 -6.85 -18.59
CA THR A 192 -4.38 -6.53 -18.08
C THR A 192 -4.36 -6.02 -16.64
N GLN A 193 -5.52 -5.62 -16.11
CA GLN A 193 -5.68 -5.00 -14.79
C GLN A 193 -4.87 -3.70 -14.61
N VAL A 194 -4.51 -3.05 -15.72
CA VAL A 194 -3.79 -1.77 -15.71
C VAL A 194 -4.79 -0.62 -15.90
N PRO A 195 -4.68 0.48 -15.12
CA PRO A 195 -5.45 1.70 -15.35
C PRO A 195 -5.36 2.20 -16.78
N TYR A 196 -6.52 2.60 -17.33
CA TYR A 196 -6.56 3.26 -18.64
C TYR A 196 -5.92 4.64 -18.60
N ASP A 197 -6.05 5.33 -17.47
CA ASP A 197 -5.49 6.65 -17.24
C ASP A 197 -4.97 6.77 -15.81
N TRP A 198 -3.73 7.24 -15.69
CA TRP A 198 -3.11 7.62 -14.41
C TRP A 198 -3.29 9.13 -14.13
N GLY A 199 -4.02 9.83 -15.01
CA GLY A 199 -4.26 11.26 -14.96
C GLY A 199 -4.99 11.70 -13.69
N THR A 200 -5.90 10.89 -13.14
CA THR A 200 -6.62 11.20 -11.89
C THR A 200 -5.69 11.26 -10.68
N LEU A 201 -4.59 10.51 -10.71
CA LEU A 201 -3.53 10.49 -9.70
C LEU A 201 -2.53 11.65 -9.81
N ARG A 202 -2.76 12.61 -10.69
CA ARG A 202 -1.87 13.78 -10.79
C ARG A 202 -2.10 14.73 -9.63
N LEU A 203 -1.02 15.30 -9.10
CA LEU A 203 -1.08 16.28 -8.01
C LEU A 203 -2.00 17.47 -8.31
N VAL A 204 -2.11 17.90 -9.57
CA VAL A 204 -3.01 18.99 -9.95
C VAL A 204 -4.45 18.74 -9.52
N ASN A 205 -4.97 17.51 -9.66
CA ASN A 205 -6.36 17.21 -9.28
C ASN A 205 -6.53 17.24 -7.76
N PHE A 206 -5.52 16.79 -7.01
CA PHE A 206 -5.52 16.89 -5.56
C PHE A 206 -5.64 18.34 -5.09
N PHE A 207 -4.82 19.24 -5.64
CA PHE A 207 -4.87 20.66 -5.28
C PHE A 207 -6.16 21.35 -5.77
N GLU A 208 -6.65 21.01 -6.96
CA GLU A 208 -7.93 21.51 -7.47
C GLU A 208 -9.10 21.14 -6.55
N ASN A 209 -9.13 19.91 -6.02
CA ASN A 209 -10.13 19.48 -5.04
C ASN A 209 -10.08 20.29 -3.73
N LEU A 210 -8.91 20.80 -3.35
CA LEU A 210 -8.74 21.72 -2.22
C LEU A 210 -9.03 23.20 -2.58
N GLY A 211 -9.35 23.49 -3.84
CA GLY A 211 -9.52 24.85 -4.34
C GLY A 211 -8.21 25.63 -4.50
N LEU A 212 -7.08 24.92 -4.58
CA LEU A 212 -5.73 25.48 -4.69
C LEU A 212 -5.23 25.37 -6.14
N THR A 213 -4.48 26.38 -6.60
CA THR A 213 -3.80 26.31 -7.90
C THR A 213 -2.41 25.70 -7.74
N PHE A 214 -2.08 24.68 -8.53
CA PHE A 214 -0.72 24.12 -8.53
C PHE A 214 -0.20 23.77 -9.93
N ASN A 215 0.89 24.41 -10.34
CA ASN A 215 1.58 24.14 -11.60
C ASN A 215 3.09 24.47 -11.49
N SER A 216 3.82 24.46 -12.60
CA SER A 216 5.28 24.68 -12.59
C SER A 216 5.73 26.10 -12.24
N THR A 217 4.82 27.07 -12.16
CA THR A 217 5.13 28.46 -11.85
C THR A 217 4.33 29.03 -10.70
N THR A 218 3.27 28.36 -10.25
CA THR A 218 2.30 28.91 -9.30
C THR A 218 1.86 27.87 -8.28
N PHE A 219 1.82 28.27 -7.02
CA PHE A 219 1.21 27.53 -5.90
C PHE A 219 0.31 28.49 -5.10
N ASP A 220 -0.99 28.21 -5.08
CA ASP A 220 -2.02 28.96 -4.33
C ASP A 220 -1.89 30.49 -4.39
N GLY A 221 -1.84 31.05 -5.60
CA GLY A 221 -1.73 32.50 -5.82
C GLY A 221 -0.32 33.07 -5.69
N TYR A 222 0.68 32.27 -5.31
CA TYR A 222 2.10 32.65 -5.34
C TYR A 222 2.75 32.18 -6.64
N SER A 223 3.13 33.12 -7.50
CA SER A 223 3.80 32.86 -8.77
C SER A 223 5.29 33.16 -8.70
N ASN A 224 6.09 32.44 -9.49
CA ASN A 224 7.53 32.67 -9.62
C ASN A 224 7.83 34.15 -9.91
N GLY A 225 8.65 34.77 -9.06
CA GLY A 225 8.98 36.18 -9.12
C GLY A 225 8.18 37.08 -8.17
N ASP A 226 7.11 36.59 -7.56
CA ASP A 226 6.40 37.31 -6.51
C ASP A 226 7.33 37.54 -5.31
N ALA A 227 7.23 38.72 -4.69
CA ALA A 227 8.11 39.09 -3.59
C ALA A 227 7.68 38.43 -2.28
N CYS A 228 8.63 37.80 -1.59
CA CYS A 228 8.47 37.39 -0.20
C CYS A 228 8.48 38.60 0.76
N PRO A 229 8.08 38.44 2.05
CA PRO A 229 8.06 39.53 3.02
C PRO A 229 9.41 40.24 3.24
N ASP A 230 10.53 39.57 2.94
CA ASP A 230 11.88 40.12 2.98
C ASP A 230 12.28 40.89 1.69
N GLY A 231 11.41 40.93 0.69
CA GLY A 231 11.62 41.57 -0.60
C GLY A 231 12.37 40.71 -1.63
N SER A 232 12.75 39.48 -1.28
CA SER A 232 13.38 38.56 -2.22
C SER A 232 12.35 37.98 -3.21
N PRO A 233 12.69 37.74 -4.48
CA PRO A 233 11.79 37.08 -5.42
C PRO A 233 11.68 35.58 -5.09
N GLY A 234 10.46 35.09 -4.90
CA GLY A 234 10.19 33.69 -4.63
C GLY A 234 10.25 32.81 -5.88
N VAL A 235 10.70 31.57 -5.70
CA VAL A 235 10.76 30.54 -6.72
C VAL A 235 10.11 29.28 -6.15
N LEU A 236 9.16 28.73 -6.92
CA LEU A 236 8.52 27.46 -6.64
C LEU A 236 9.47 26.31 -6.94
N LYS A 237 9.66 25.46 -5.94
CA LYS A 237 10.48 24.25 -5.97
C LYS A 237 9.63 23.10 -5.45
N MET A 238 9.84 21.91 -6.02
CA MET A 238 9.21 20.68 -5.55
C MET A 238 10.27 19.59 -5.42
N THR A 239 10.20 18.81 -4.35
CA THR A 239 10.93 17.55 -4.24
C THR A 239 9.97 16.41 -3.96
N VAL A 240 10.34 15.23 -4.45
CA VAL A 240 9.66 13.97 -4.17
C VAL A 240 10.71 13.03 -3.60
N ASN A 241 10.48 12.54 -2.38
CA ASN A 241 11.42 11.70 -1.65
C ASN A 241 12.82 12.33 -1.54
N GLY A 242 12.87 13.66 -1.38
CA GLY A 242 14.10 14.46 -1.29
C GLY A 242 14.81 14.70 -2.62
N ILE A 243 14.27 14.24 -3.74
CA ILE A 243 14.84 14.43 -5.08
C ILE A 243 14.09 15.58 -5.77
N PRO A 244 14.78 16.58 -6.34
CA PRO A 244 14.13 17.63 -7.13
C PRO A 244 13.28 17.05 -8.26
N ASN A 245 12.04 17.51 -8.37
CA ASN A 245 11.10 17.09 -9.40
C ASN A 245 10.55 18.33 -10.14
N SER A 246 10.50 18.27 -11.48
CA SER A 246 10.04 19.37 -12.34
C SER A 246 8.70 19.10 -13.04
N GLU A 247 7.98 18.05 -12.66
CA GLU A 247 6.67 17.70 -13.21
C GLU A 247 5.54 18.50 -12.53
N PHE A 248 5.74 18.90 -11.27
CA PHE A 248 4.79 19.69 -10.46
C PHE A 248 3.39 19.08 -10.48
N GLY A 249 2.37 19.84 -10.91
CA GLY A 249 0.99 19.36 -10.99
C GLY A 249 0.80 18.14 -11.90
N ASN A 250 1.73 17.86 -12.83
CA ASN A 250 1.66 16.66 -13.67
C ASN A 250 2.25 15.40 -13.03
N TYR A 251 2.87 15.53 -11.86
CA TYR A 251 3.43 14.39 -11.15
C TYR A 251 2.32 13.44 -10.70
N VAL A 252 2.44 12.16 -11.05
CA VAL A 252 1.57 11.08 -10.59
C VAL A 252 2.16 10.54 -9.30
N TRP A 253 1.52 10.84 -8.18
CA TRP A 253 1.98 10.41 -6.85
C TRP A 253 1.74 8.92 -6.58
N ALA A 254 2.54 8.38 -5.67
CA ALA A 254 2.48 7.00 -5.23
C ALA A 254 2.35 6.91 -3.69
N ASP A 255 1.93 5.75 -3.22
CA ASP A 255 1.88 5.45 -1.79
C ASP A 255 3.28 5.55 -1.16
N GLY A 256 3.34 6.19 0.01
CA GLY A 256 4.56 6.44 0.76
C GLY A 256 5.40 7.61 0.25
N ASP A 257 4.98 8.33 -0.79
CA ASP A 257 5.73 9.50 -1.26
C ASP A 257 5.77 10.60 -0.20
N VAL A 258 6.94 11.22 -0.06
CA VAL A 258 7.16 12.44 0.71
C VAL A 258 7.36 13.60 -0.26
N ILE A 259 6.35 14.43 -0.39
CA ILE A 259 6.29 15.54 -1.33
C ILE A 259 6.48 16.85 -0.56
N GLN A 260 7.48 17.63 -0.96
CA GLN A 260 7.78 18.92 -0.34
C GLN A 260 7.69 20.00 -1.40
N ILE A 261 6.82 20.97 -1.16
CA ILE A 261 6.61 22.14 -2.01
C ILE A 261 7.16 23.36 -1.27
N GLU A 262 8.00 24.14 -1.93
CA GLU A 262 8.59 25.34 -1.35
C GLU A 262 8.46 26.50 -2.32
N PHE A 263 7.85 27.59 -1.87
CA PHE A 263 7.91 28.88 -2.54
C PHE A 263 8.77 29.82 -1.70
N GLY A 264 9.91 30.26 -2.22
CA GLY A 264 10.83 31.12 -1.49
C GLY A 264 12.10 31.44 -2.29
N PRO A 265 13.03 32.24 -1.73
CA PRO A 265 14.28 32.61 -2.41
C PRO A 265 15.15 31.41 -2.83
#